data_AF-A0A821WRB7-F1
#
_entry.id   AF-A0A821WRB7-F1
#
_cell.length_a   1.000
_cell.length_b   1.000
_cell.length_c   1.000
_cell.angle_alpha   90.00
_cell.angle_beta   90.00
_cell.angle_gamma   90.00
#
_symmetry.space_group_name_H-M   'P 1'
#
loop_
_entity.id
_entity.type
_entity.pdbx_description
1 polymer ?
#
loop_
_entity_poly.entity_id
_entity_poly.type
_entity_poly.pdbx_seq_one_letter_code
_entity_poly.pdbx_strand_id
1 'polypeptide(L)'
;MVADLPNSLIELLEKIVIDNSVFSGHRNLQNLLILTDIKADRSRVMDYINRLENYDAPDIANIAISNQLFEEAFSIYKKFEVATSAIQVLIDHIKNLDRAYEFAERCNDPSVCSLLANAQIRQGLVKEAIDSFIKANDPTSYLEVVNVATQNSNWEDLVRYLQIARKEARETFVETELAFAYAKTNRLAELEEFISAPNHAQIQTVGDRCFEQGMHEAAKILYNNISYYAKLAVTLCHLGNYQGAIECT
;
A
#
# COMPACT_ATOMS: atom_id res chain seq x y z
N MET A 1 -27.41 -15.30 45.35
CA MET A 1 -26.02 -15.57 45.73
C MET A 1 -25.42 -16.64 44.82
N VAL A 2 -25.27 -16.37 43.52
CA VAL A 2 -24.75 -17.35 42.52
C VAL A 2 -23.82 -16.64 41.51
N ALA A 3 -23.11 -15.59 41.92
CA ALA A 3 -22.36 -14.72 41.00
C ALA A 3 -20.83 -14.67 41.20
N ASP A 4 -20.27 -15.31 42.25
CA ASP A 4 -18.83 -15.21 42.55
C ASP A 4 -18.00 -16.47 42.24
N LEU A 5 -18.65 -17.60 41.95
CA LEU A 5 -17.96 -18.84 41.60
C LEU A 5 -17.01 -18.74 40.38
N PRO A 6 -17.37 -18.04 39.27
CA PRO A 6 -16.45 -17.92 38.13
C PRO A 6 -15.24 -17.03 38.45
N ASN A 7 -15.43 -15.96 39.23
CA ASN A 7 -14.33 -15.05 39.61
C ASN A 7 -13.31 -15.73 40.53
N SER A 8 -13.77 -16.54 41.50
CA SER A 8 -12.87 -17.31 42.35
C SER A 8 -12.08 -18.36 41.57
N LEU A 9 -12.67 -18.96 40.53
CA LEU A 9 -11.97 -19.90 39.65
C LEU A 9 -10.94 -19.18 38.76
N ILE A 10 -11.25 -17.98 38.28
CA ILE A 10 -10.32 -17.12 37.53
C ILE A 10 -9.12 -16.72 38.41
N GLU A 11 -9.33 -16.26 39.64
CA GLU A 11 -8.23 -15.92 40.57
C GLU A 11 -7.33 -17.13 40.89
N LEU A 12 -7.93 -18.32 41.00
CA LEU A 12 -7.18 -19.54 41.27
C LEU A 12 -6.36 -19.97 40.05
N LEU A 13 -6.93 -19.82 38.84
CA LEU A 13 -6.25 -20.08 37.57
C LEU A 13 -5.13 -19.05 37.33
N GLU A 14 -5.38 -17.78 37.64
CA GLU A 14 -4.38 -16.71 37.62
C GLU A 14 -3.19 -17.02 38.53
N LYS A 15 -3.43 -17.39 39.80
CA LYS A 15 -2.34 -17.82 40.71
C LYS A 15 -1.58 -19.04 40.22
N ILE A 16 -2.27 -20.02 39.63
CA ILE A 16 -1.61 -21.23 39.11
C ILE A 16 -0.72 -20.90 37.89
N VAL A 17 -1.19 -20.05 36.99
CA VAL A 17 -0.47 -19.71 35.76
C VAL A 17 0.64 -18.70 36.02
N ILE A 18 0.44 -17.75 36.94
CA ILE A 18 1.34 -16.63 37.17
C ILE A 18 2.37 -16.91 38.28
N ASP A 19 1.96 -17.49 39.41
CA ASP A 19 2.85 -17.67 40.57
C ASP A 19 3.54 -19.05 40.58
N ASN A 20 3.02 -20.03 39.83
CA ASN A 20 3.54 -21.38 39.79
C ASN A 20 4.35 -21.63 38.51
N SER A 21 5.67 -21.65 38.62
CA SER A 21 6.61 -21.81 37.49
C SER A 21 6.35 -23.05 36.64
N VAL A 22 5.83 -24.13 37.24
CA VAL A 22 5.53 -25.40 36.54
C VAL A 22 4.39 -25.25 35.53
N PHE A 23 3.37 -24.45 35.83
CA PHE A 23 2.20 -24.28 34.98
C PHE A 23 2.26 -23.02 34.10
N SER A 24 3.14 -22.09 34.46
CA SER A 24 3.42 -20.88 33.67
C SER A 24 3.82 -21.18 32.23
N GLY A 25 4.40 -22.35 31.92
CA GLY A 25 4.81 -22.70 30.56
C GLY A 25 3.71 -23.30 29.68
N HIS A 26 2.55 -23.68 30.24
CA HIS A 26 1.55 -24.45 29.50
C HIS A 26 0.63 -23.58 28.63
N ARG A 27 0.84 -23.67 27.31
CA ARG A 27 0.05 -22.97 26.28
C ARG A 27 -1.47 -23.04 26.49
N ASN A 28 -2.01 -24.23 26.74
CA ASN A 28 -3.47 -24.40 26.87
C ASN A 28 -4.04 -23.67 28.10
N LEU A 29 -3.29 -23.61 29.21
CA LEU A 29 -3.72 -22.90 30.43
C LEU A 29 -3.63 -21.39 30.25
N GLN A 30 -2.58 -20.90 29.58
CA GLN A 30 -2.48 -19.49 29.22
C GLN A 30 -3.61 -19.07 28.27
N ASN A 31 -3.90 -19.89 27.25
CA ASN A 31 -5.04 -19.65 26.35
C ASN A 31 -6.35 -19.59 27.13
N LEU A 32 -6.58 -20.55 28.04
CA LEU A 32 -7.80 -20.58 28.86
C LEU A 32 -7.94 -19.33 29.75
N LEU A 33 -6.86 -18.87 30.37
CA LEU A 33 -6.87 -17.65 31.20
C LEU A 33 -7.31 -16.45 30.36
N ILE A 34 -6.59 -16.19 29.27
CA ILE A 34 -6.87 -15.05 28.38
C ILE A 34 -8.30 -15.13 27.83
N LEU A 35 -8.74 -16.30 27.35
CA LEU A 35 -10.08 -16.48 26.80
C LEU A 35 -11.20 -16.29 27.83
N THR A 36 -10.94 -16.66 29.08
CA THR A 36 -11.91 -16.50 30.16
C THR A 36 -12.04 -15.02 30.51
N ASP A 37 -10.94 -14.30 30.63
CA ASP A 37 -10.95 -12.87 30.93
C ASP A 37 -11.48 -12.01 29.80
N ILE A 38 -11.25 -12.37 28.54
CA ILE A 38 -11.92 -11.72 27.39
C ILE A 38 -13.45 -11.72 27.55
N LYS A 39 -14.01 -12.78 28.12
CA LYS A 39 -15.46 -12.92 28.35
C LYS A 39 -15.92 -12.36 29.70
N ALA A 40 -15.10 -12.43 30.74
CA ALA A 40 -15.46 -12.07 32.11
C ALA A 40 -15.05 -10.64 32.48
N ASP A 41 -13.77 -10.28 32.29
CA ASP A 41 -13.20 -8.98 32.65
C ASP A 41 -12.14 -8.53 31.63
N ARG A 42 -12.57 -7.65 30.72
CA ARG A 42 -11.73 -7.12 29.63
C ARG A 42 -10.56 -6.27 30.13
N SER A 43 -10.65 -5.71 31.34
CA SER A 43 -9.65 -4.74 31.83
C SER A 43 -8.28 -5.37 32.09
N ARG A 44 -8.25 -6.68 32.40
CA ARG A 44 -7.03 -7.41 32.76
C ARG A 44 -6.36 -8.11 31.58
N VAL A 45 -7.06 -8.24 30.45
CA VAL A 45 -6.59 -8.97 29.27
C VAL A 45 -5.26 -8.43 28.77
N MET A 46 -5.08 -7.10 28.78
CA MET A 46 -3.84 -6.46 28.36
C MET A 46 -2.64 -6.82 29.25
N ASP A 47 -2.84 -6.88 30.57
CA ASP A 47 -1.79 -7.27 31.52
C ASP A 47 -1.36 -8.72 31.30
N TYR A 48 -2.32 -9.62 31.03
CA TYR A 48 -2.01 -11.01 30.71
C TYR A 48 -1.28 -11.15 29.38
N ILE A 49 -1.65 -10.41 28.34
CA ILE A 49 -0.94 -10.40 27.05
C ILE A 49 0.52 -9.97 27.21
N ASN A 50 0.77 -8.98 28.06
CA ASN A 50 2.12 -8.50 28.34
C ASN A 50 2.95 -9.52 29.13
N ARG A 51 2.35 -10.18 30.14
CA ARG A 51 3.05 -11.11 31.04
C ARG A 51 3.23 -12.52 30.47
N LEU A 52 2.29 -13.00 29.66
CA LEU A 52 2.29 -14.36 29.14
C LEU A 52 3.02 -14.42 27.78
N GLU A 53 3.73 -15.50 27.49
CA GLU A 53 4.55 -15.63 26.26
C GLU A 53 4.29 -16.91 25.45
N ASN A 54 3.64 -17.92 26.04
CA ASN A 54 3.50 -19.26 25.45
C ASN A 54 2.09 -19.54 24.91
N TYR A 55 1.28 -18.52 24.63
CA TYR A 55 -0.08 -18.68 24.15
C TYR A 55 -0.17 -18.70 22.61
N ASP A 56 -1.31 -19.15 22.08
CA ASP A 56 -1.54 -19.20 20.63
C ASP A 56 -1.94 -17.82 20.10
N ALA A 57 -0.97 -17.06 19.61
CA ALA A 57 -1.14 -15.66 19.25
C ALA A 57 -2.15 -15.40 18.12
N PRO A 58 -2.12 -16.10 16.97
CA PRO A 58 -3.10 -15.90 15.92
C PRO A 58 -4.54 -16.18 16.38
N ASP A 59 -4.75 -17.28 17.10
CA ASP A 59 -6.08 -17.67 17.57
C ASP A 59 -6.64 -16.68 18.60
N ILE A 60 -5.82 -16.30 19.58
CA ILE A 60 -6.24 -15.35 20.63
C ILE A 60 -6.48 -13.97 20.04
N ALA A 61 -5.63 -13.51 19.12
CA ALA A 61 -5.83 -12.22 18.46
C ALA A 61 -7.13 -12.19 17.64
N ASN A 62 -7.44 -13.26 16.89
CA ASN A 62 -8.72 -13.38 16.18
C ASN A 62 -9.94 -13.34 17.11
N ILE A 63 -9.83 -13.99 18.28
CA ILE A 63 -10.88 -13.98 19.29
C ILE A 63 -11.00 -12.59 19.94
N ALA A 64 -9.88 -11.92 20.20
CA ALA A 64 -9.85 -10.55 20.71
C ALA A 64 -10.53 -9.58 19.73
N ILE A 65 -10.22 -9.67 18.43
CA ILE A 65 -10.89 -8.91 17.35
C ILE A 65 -12.40 -9.16 17.36
N SER A 66 -12.81 -10.42 17.46
CA SER A 66 -14.24 -10.81 17.50
C SER A 66 -14.98 -10.24 18.71
N ASN A 67 -14.26 -9.96 19.80
CA ASN A 67 -14.79 -9.36 21.03
C ASN A 67 -14.58 -7.84 21.12
N GLN A 68 -14.15 -7.19 20.03
CA GLN A 68 -13.87 -5.75 19.94
C GLN A 68 -12.68 -5.27 20.81
N LEU A 69 -11.75 -6.17 21.12
CA LEU A 69 -10.50 -5.91 21.85
C LEU A 69 -9.35 -5.72 20.86
N PHE A 70 -9.34 -4.58 20.16
CA PHE A 70 -8.43 -4.34 19.04
C PHE A 70 -7.01 -3.94 19.48
N GLU A 71 -6.86 -3.23 20.60
CA GLU A 71 -5.54 -2.84 21.13
C GLU A 71 -4.77 -4.06 21.67
N GLU A 72 -5.51 -4.98 22.29
CA GLU A 72 -5.03 -6.27 22.76
C GLU A 72 -4.57 -7.12 21.57
N ALA A 73 -5.41 -7.25 20.53
CA ALA A 73 -5.06 -7.98 19.31
C ALA A 73 -3.81 -7.39 18.62
N PHE A 74 -3.73 -6.06 18.52
CA PHE A 74 -2.56 -5.38 17.97
C PHE A 74 -1.30 -5.66 18.78
N SER A 75 -1.40 -5.61 20.11
CA SER A 75 -0.27 -5.86 21.01
C SER A 75 0.21 -7.32 20.94
N ILE A 76 -0.71 -8.27 20.77
CA ILE A 76 -0.38 -9.67 20.50
C ILE A 76 0.40 -9.77 19.18
N TYR A 77 -0.13 -9.29 18.06
CA TYR A 77 0.57 -9.40 16.78
C TYR A 77 1.92 -8.70 16.76
N LYS A 78 2.04 -7.56 17.43
CA LYS A 78 3.31 -6.86 17.62
C LYS A 78 4.31 -7.68 18.42
N LYS A 79 3.88 -8.36 19.48
CA LYS A 79 4.74 -9.19 20.33
C LYS A 79 5.27 -10.43 19.60
N PHE A 80 4.46 -11.02 18.72
CA PHE A 80 4.81 -12.21 17.94
C PHE A 80 5.41 -11.88 16.56
N GLU A 81 5.78 -10.62 16.32
CA GLU A 81 6.42 -10.16 15.07
C GLU A 81 5.60 -10.42 13.80
N VAL A 82 4.28 -10.60 13.92
CA VAL A 82 3.37 -10.79 12.77
C VAL A 82 2.90 -9.43 12.26
N ALA A 83 3.80 -8.72 11.58
CA ALA A 83 3.60 -7.33 11.20
C ALA A 83 2.42 -7.11 10.22
N THR A 84 2.18 -8.05 9.30
CA THR A 84 1.07 -7.98 8.32
C THR A 84 -0.30 -8.00 8.98
N SER A 85 -0.50 -8.89 9.96
CA SER A 85 -1.75 -8.95 10.73
C SER A 85 -1.87 -7.76 11.68
N ALA A 86 -0.77 -7.31 12.30
CA ALA A 86 -0.77 -6.15 13.18
C ALA A 86 -1.26 -4.87 12.46
N ILE A 87 -0.71 -4.58 11.27
CA ILE A 87 -1.13 -3.38 10.52
C ILE A 87 -2.56 -3.50 10.02
N GLN A 88 -3.01 -4.71 9.67
CA GLN A 88 -4.38 -4.93 9.24
C GLN A 88 -5.39 -4.63 10.35
N VAL A 89 -5.08 -4.96 11.62
CA VAL A 89 -5.90 -4.55 12.76
C VAL A 89 -5.96 -3.03 12.91
N LEU A 90 -4.83 -2.35 12.72
CA LEU A 90 -4.78 -0.88 12.77
C LEU A 90 -5.63 -0.23 11.66
N ILE A 91 -5.60 -0.80 10.46
CA ILE A 91 -6.30 -0.30 9.28
C ILE A 91 -7.80 -0.59 9.36
N ASP A 92 -8.19 -1.86 9.55
CA ASP A 92 -9.57 -2.32 9.38
C ASP A 92 -10.43 -2.02 10.61
N HIS A 93 -9.85 -2.19 11.81
CA HIS A 93 -10.60 -2.10 13.07
C HIS A 93 -10.38 -0.78 13.81
N ILE A 94 -9.12 -0.42 14.07
CA ILE A 94 -8.79 0.81 14.82
C ILE A 94 -9.00 2.05 13.93
N LYS A 95 -8.80 1.92 12.61
CA LYS A 95 -8.92 2.98 11.60
C LYS A 95 -8.03 4.20 11.90
N ASN A 96 -6.87 3.96 12.50
CA ASN A 96 -5.90 5.00 12.81
C ASN A 96 -4.69 4.87 11.87
N LEU A 97 -4.74 5.61 10.76
CA LEU A 97 -3.68 5.60 9.75
C LEU A 97 -2.37 6.20 10.25
N ASP A 98 -2.40 7.19 11.16
CA ASP A 98 -1.18 7.79 11.70
C ASP A 98 -0.37 6.76 12.50
N ARG A 99 -1.05 5.97 13.35
CA ARG A 99 -0.41 4.84 14.05
C ARG A 99 0.04 3.74 13.09
N ALA A 100 -0.73 3.47 12.04
CA ALA A 100 -0.34 2.49 11.02
C ALA A 100 0.93 2.95 10.26
N TYR A 101 1.06 4.25 9.97
CA TYR A 101 2.24 4.84 9.37
C TYR A 101 3.46 4.74 10.28
N GLU A 102 3.34 5.13 11.55
CA GLU A 102 4.43 4.98 12.53
C GLU A 102 4.87 3.52 12.69
N PHE A 103 3.91 2.58 12.64
CA PHE A 103 4.21 1.16 12.71
C PHE A 103 4.95 0.67 11.46
N ALA A 104 4.48 1.06 10.26
CA ALA A 104 5.14 0.71 9.00
C ALA A 104 6.57 1.25 8.92
N GLU A 105 6.80 2.50 9.34
CA GLU A 105 8.14 3.11 9.42
C GLU A 105 9.09 2.33 10.33
N ARG A 106 8.60 1.79 11.45
CA ARG A 106 9.42 1.01 12.37
C ARG A 106 9.71 -0.40 11.87
N CYS A 107 8.74 -1.03 11.23
CA CYS A 107 8.90 -2.39 10.70
C CYS A 107 9.75 -2.41 9.43
N ASN A 108 9.67 -1.37 8.61
CA ASN A 108 10.37 -1.25 7.32
C ASN A 108 10.21 -2.51 6.44
N ASP A 109 9.03 -3.13 6.49
CA ASP A 109 8.70 -4.33 5.74
C ASP A 109 7.89 -3.94 4.49
N PRO A 110 8.35 -4.33 3.28
CA PRO A 110 7.62 -4.13 2.03
C PRO A 110 6.14 -4.52 2.09
N SER A 111 5.84 -5.65 2.72
CA SER A 111 4.49 -6.21 2.80
C SER A 111 3.55 -5.30 3.61
N VAL A 112 4.08 -4.72 4.68
CA VAL A 112 3.36 -3.80 5.57
C VAL A 112 3.11 -2.47 4.87
N CYS A 113 4.11 -1.96 4.14
CA CYS A 113 4.00 -0.73 3.36
C CYS A 113 2.97 -0.87 2.23
N SER A 114 2.94 -1.99 1.50
CA SER A 114 1.92 -2.25 0.47
C SER A 114 0.50 -2.27 1.06
N LEU A 115 0.30 -2.89 2.23
CA LEU A 115 -1.00 -2.90 2.91
C LEU A 115 -1.44 -1.51 3.38
N LEU A 116 -0.52 -0.73 3.95
CA LEU A 116 -0.77 0.66 4.34
C LEU A 116 -1.16 1.52 3.14
N ALA A 117 -0.43 1.39 2.04
CA ALA A 117 -0.65 2.17 0.84
C ALA A 117 -2.03 1.87 0.21
N ASN A 118 -2.43 0.60 0.17
CA ASN A 118 -3.78 0.20 -0.24
C ASN A 118 -4.87 0.79 0.65
N ALA A 119 -4.63 0.86 1.97
CA ALA A 119 -5.57 1.50 2.89
C ALA A 119 -5.67 3.02 2.68
N GLN A 120 -4.54 3.69 2.43
CA GLN A 120 -4.47 5.12 2.14
C GLN A 120 -5.21 5.47 0.84
N ILE A 121 -5.07 4.64 -0.21
CA ILE A 121 -5.84 4.76 -1.46
C ILE A 121 -7.34 4.74 -1.19
N ARG A 122 -7.83 3.78 -0.38
CA ARG A 122 -9.25 3.65 -0.04
C ARG A 122 -9.80 4.86 0.72
N GLN A 123 -8.94 5.58 1.44
CA GLN A 123 -9.32 6.82 2.14
C GLN A 123 -9.13 8.09 1.30
N GLY A 124 -8.64 7.98 0.07
CA GLY A 124 -8.39 9.11 -0.83
C GLY A 124 -7.07 9.85 -0.57
N LEU A 125 -6.18 9.29 0.26
CA LEU A 125 -4.86 9.85 0.56
C LEU A 125 -3.83 9.38 -0.49
N VAL A 126 -3.98 9.89 -1.71
CA VAL A 126 -3.21 9.39 -2.87
C VAL A 126 -1.72 9.72 -2.78
N LYS A 127 -1.37 10.89 -2.26
CA LYS A 127 0.03 11.34 -2.20
C LYS A 127 0.82 10.46 -1.23
N GLU A 128 0.25 10.26 -0.05
CA GLU A 128 0.78 9.43 1.03
C GLU A 128 0.82 7.95 0.62
N ALA A 129 -0.19 7.49 -0.12
CA ALA A 129 -0.20 6.14 -0.68
C ALA A 129 0.94 5.93 -1.66
N ILE A 130 1.17 6.86 -2.59
CA ILE A 130 2.27 6.77 -3.55
C ILE A 130 3.62 6.73 -2.83
N ASP A 131 3.83 7.58 -1.82
CA ASP A 131 5.04 7.56 -1.00
C ASP A 131 5.24 6.21 -0.29
N SER A 132 4.16 5.63 0.23
CA SER A 132 4.19 4.31 0.88
C SER A 132 4.48 3.18 -0.12
N PHE A 133 3.95 3.24 -1.34
CA PHE A 133 4.27 2.29 -2.41
C PHE A 133 5.71 2.40 -2.90
N ILE A 134 6.25 3.62 -2.97
CA ILE A 134 7.67 3.85 -3.28
C ILE A 134 8.55 3.13 -2.24
N LYS A 135 8.19 3.21 -0.96
CA LYS A 135 8.90 2.50 0.12
C LYS A 135 8.70 0.98 0.07
N ALA A 136 7.50 0.53 -0.30
CA ALA A 136 7.19 -0.89 -0.41
C ALA A 136 7.98 -1.57 -1.53
N ASN A 137 8.31 -0.83 -2.60
CA ASN A 137 9.01 -1.34 -3.78
C ASN A 137 8.38 -2.62 -4.37
N ASP A 138 7.04 -2.71 -4.28
CA ASP A 138 6.30 -3.90 -4.69
C ASP A 138 5.84 -3.76 -6.16
N PRO A 139 6.33 -4.62 -7.07
CA PRO A 139 5.99 -4.57 -8.49
C PRO A 139 4.58 -5.09 -8.80
N THR A 140 3.79 -5.56 -7.84
CA THR A 140 2.44 -6.10 -8.15
C THR A 140 1.35 -5.02 -8.17
N SER A 141 1.57 -3.88 -7.53
CA SER A 141 0.52 -2.89 -7.24
C SER A 141 0.49 -1.70 -8.21
N TYR A 142 1.35 -1.65 -9.24
CA TYR A 142 1.45 -0.49 -10.14
C TYR A 142 0.15 -0.15 -10.86
N LEU A 143 -0.68 -1.16 -11.20
CA LEU A 143 -1.97 -0.94 -11.88
C LEU A 143 -2.92 -0.09 -11.03
N GLU A 144 -3.01 -0.39 -9.74
CA GLU A 144 -3.89 0.32 -8.83
C GLU A 144 -3.38 1.76 -8.61
N VAL A 145 -2.07 1.92 -8.42
CA VAL A 145 -1.44 3.25 -8.26
C VAL A 145 -1.66 4.12 -9.49
N VAL A 146 -1.45 3.60 -10.70
CA VAL A 146 -1.67 4.35 -11.95
C VAL A 146 -3.12 4.78 -12.09
N ASN A 147 -4.07 3.86 -11.84
CA ASN A 147 -5.49 4.17 -11.93
C ASN A 147 -5.91 5.26 -10.94
N VAL A 148 -5.48 5.14 -9.69
CA VAL A 148 -5.84 6.08 -8.62
C VAL A 148 -5.19 7.45 -8.85
N ALA A 149 -3.92 7.48 -9.25
CA ALA A 149 -3.23 8.73 -9.59
C ALA A 149 -3.86 9.42 -10.81
N THR A 150 -4.25 8.65 -11.84
CA THR A 150 -4.94 9.17 -13.03
C THR A 150 -6.29 9.78 -12.67
N GLN A 151 -7.08 9.10 -11.83
CA GLN A 151 -8.39 9.61 -11.39
C GLN A 151 -8.28 10.91 -10.58
N ASN A 152 -7.26 11.02 -9.74
CA ASN A 152 -7.03 12.21 -8.91
C ASN A 152 -6.18 13.29 -9.59
N SER A 153 -5.75 13.07 -10.84
CA SER A 153 -4.87 13.98 -11.60
C SER A 153 -3.53 14.28 -10.92
N ASN A 154 -3.04 13.38 -10.05
CA ASN A 154 -1.75 13.52 -9.37
C ASN A 154 -0.60 12.96 -10.23
N TRP A 155 -0.32 13.63 -11.35
CA TRP A 155 0.66 13.16 -12.34
C TRP A 155 2.12 13.31 -11.87
N GLU A 156 2.44 14.31 -11.04
CA GLU A 156 3.82 14.54 -10.57
C GLU A 156 4.32 13.41 -9.66
N ASP A 157 3.51 13.01 -8.69
CA ASP A 157 3.82 11.88 -7.80
C ASP A 157 3.86 10.56 -8.57
N LEU A 158 2.97 10.40 -9.56
CA LEU A 158 2.95 9.23 -10.41
C LEU A 158 4.25 9.08 -11.21
N VAL A 159 4.79 10.17 -11.78
CA VAL A 159 6.08 10.15 -12.48
C VAL A 159 7.18 9.61 -11.56
N ARG A 160 7.25 10.10 -10.32
CA ARG A 160 8.25 9.66 -9.33
C ARG A 160 8.13 8.16 -9.02
N TYR A 161 6.91 7.66 -8.84
CA TYR A 161 6.68 6.23 -8.61
C TYR A 161 7.09 5.38 -9.81
N LEU A 162 6.64 5.77 -11.02
CA LEU A 162 6.91 5.02 -12.25
C LEU A 162 8.41 5.01 -12.61
N GLN A 163 9.16 6.07 -12.30
CA GLN A 163 10.61 6.10 -12.45
C GLN A 163 11.32 5.05 -11.58
N ILE A 164 10.82 4.80 -10.36
CA ILE A 164 11.36 3.79 -9.45
C ILE A 164 10.94 2.40 -9.93
N ALA A 165 9.65 2.22 -10.25
CA ALA A 165 9.13 0.96 -10.79
C ALA A 165 9.88 0.51 -12.04
N ARG A 166 10.24 1.43 -12.94
CA ARG A 166 11.05 1.13 -14.14
C ARG A 166 12.44 0.58 -13.83
N LYS A 167 13.06 1.01 -12.72
CA LYS A 167 14.40 0.52 -12.32
C LYS A 167 14.35 -0.93 -11.86
N GLU A 168 13.28 -1.30 -11.18
CA GLU A 168 13.06 -2.66 -10.68
C GLU A 168 12.55 -3.60 -11.78
N ALA A 169 11.52 -3.18 -12.51
CA ALA A 169 10.85 -3.97 -13.53
C ALA A 169 10.62 -3.12 -14.78
N ARG A 170 11.30 -3.49 -15.88
CA ARG A 170 11.13 -2.87 -17.20
C ARG A 170 9.89 -3.41 -17.92
N GLU A 171 8.73 -3.21 -17.31
CA GLU A 171 7.46 -3.63 -17.91
C GLU A 171 6.96 -2.62 -18.94
N THR A 172 6.47 -3.13 -20.08
CA THR A 172 5.88 -2.33 -21.15
C THR A 172 4.76 -1.42 -20.65
N PHE A 173 3.91 -1.90 -19.73
CA PHE A 173 2.81 -1.10 -19.20
C PHE A 173 3.32 0.12 -18.40
N VAL A 174 4.26 -0.10 -17.48
CA VAL A 174 4.87 0.96 -16.64
C VAL A 174 5.56 2.01 -17.51
N GLU A 175 6.34 1.57 -18.51
CA GLU A 175 7.04 2.49 -19.42
C GLU A 175 6.08 3.28 -20.33
N THR A 176 4.96 2.66 -20.74
CA THR A 176 3.91 3.33 -21.54
C THR A 176 3.20 4.41 -20.72
N GLU A 177 2.81 4.09 -19.48
CA GLU A 177 2.15 5.07 -18.59
C GLU A 177 3.12 6.16 -18.12
N LEU A 178 4.42 5.87 -17.96
CA LEU A 178 5.43 6.86 -17.64
C LEU A 178 5.59 7.90 -18.76
N ALA A 179 5.64 7.46 -20.02
CA ALA A 179 5.69 8.36 -21.17
C ALA A 179 4.45 9.27 -21.23
N PHE A 180 3.27 8.72 -20.93
CA PHE A 180 2.04 9.50 -20.87
C PHE A 180 2.05 10.50 -19.70
N ALA A 181 2.56 10.12 -18.54
CA ALA A 181 2.68 11.00 -17.38
C ALA A 181 3.66 12.17 -17.62
N TYR A 182 4.77 11.95 -18.33
CA TYR A 182 5.66 13.04 -18.74
C TYR A 182 4.98 14.02 -19.70
N ALA A 183 4.22 13.51 -20.67
CA ALA A 183 3.44 14.36 -21.57
C ALA A 183 2.41 15.20 -20.79
N LYS A 184 1.74 14.60 -19.79
CA LYS A 184 0.77 15.28 -18.94
C LYS A 184 1.35 16.36 -18.04
N THR A 185 2.56 16.15 -17.54
CA THR A 185 3.28 17.10 -16.67
C THR A 185 4.05 18.17 -17.47
N ASN A 186 3.93 18.18 -18.80
CA ASN A 186 4.64 19.08 -19.71
C ASN A 186 6.19 18.97 -19.60
N ARG A 187 6.70 17.80 -19.19
CA ARG A 187 8.14 17.53 -19.08
C ARG A 187 8.68 17.00 -20.41
N LEU A 188 8.62 17.85 -21.43
CA LEU A 188 8.95 17.47 -22.82
C LEU A 188 10.40 17.00 -22.99
N ALA A 189 11.35 17.60 -22.27
CA ALA A 189 12.75 17.19 -22.32
C ALA A 189 12.97 15.78 -21.74
N GLU A 190 12.36 15.49 -20.58
CA GLU A 190 12.42 14.15 -19.97
C GLU A 190 11.74 13.10 -20.86
N LEU A 191 10.64 13.48 -21.54
CA LEU A 191 9.97 12.62 -22.51
C LEU A 191 10.86 12.32 -23.72
N GLU A 192 11.53 13.33 -24.29
CA GLU A 192 12.40 13.17 -25.46
C GLU A 192 13.64 12.31 -25.14
N GLU A 193 14.24 12.52 -23.97
CA GLU A 193 15.33 11.67 -23.49
C GLU A 193 14.86 10.23 -23.26
N PHE A 194 13.66 10.05 -22.68
CA PHE A 194 13.08 8.73 -22.43
C PHE A 194 12.84 7.92 -23.71
N ILE A 195 12.27 8.54 -24.74
CA ILE A 195 11.98 7.85 -26.01
C ILE A 195 13.23 7.63 -26.88
N SER A 196 14.27 8.44 -26.66
CA SER A 196 15.57 8.26 -27.34
C SER A 196 16.37 7.11 -26.72
N ALA A 197 16.15 6.81 -25.45
CA ALA A 197 16.73 5.66 -24.76
C ALA A 197 16.00 4.35 -25.14
N PRO A 198 16.65 3.17 -25.02
CA PRO A 198 15.99 1.88 -25.24
C PRO A 198 14.82 1.71 -24.26
N ASN A 199 13.63 1.55 -24.81
CA ASN A 199 12.37 1.42 -24.08
C ASN A 199 11.48 0.35 -24.74
N HIS A 200 10.55 -0.20 -23.96
CA HIS A 200 9.51 -1.13 -24.38
C HIS A 200 8.12 -0.46 -24.36
N ALA A 201 8.07 0.87 -24.34
CA ALA A 201 6.83 1.64 -24.26
C ALA A 201 6.06 1.56 -25.58
N GLN A 202 4.73 1.56 -25.51
CA GLN A 202 3.87 1.66 -26.69
C GLN A 202 3.71 3.13 -27.12
N ILE A 203 4.76 3.69 -27.73
CA ILE A 203 4.84 5.12 -28.10
C ILE A 203 3.66 5.57 -28.97
N GLN A 204 3.18 4.69 -29.88
CA GLN A 204 2.04 5.00 -30.75
C GLN A 204 0.75 5.23 -29.96
N THR A 205 0.44 4.34 -29.01
CA THR A 205 -0.74 4.43 -28.14
C THR A 205 -0.69 5.69 -27.27
N VAL A 206 0.49 6.03 -26.75
CA VAL A 206 0.70 7.25 -25.96
C VAL A 206 0.52 8.50 -26.83
N GLY A 207 1.09 8.51 -28.04
CA GLY A 207 0.94 9.62 -28.99
C GLY A 207 -0.51 9.87 -29.36
N ASP A 208 -1.27 8.81 -29.61
CA ASP A 208 -2.70 8.87 -29.91
C ASP A 208 -3.51 9.46 -28.73
N ARG A 209 -3.28 8.96 -27.51
CA ARG A 209 -3.91 9.52 -26.30
C ARG A 209 -3.53 10.98 -26.06
N CYS A 210 -2.27 11.36 -26.33
CA CYS A 210 -1.81 12.73 -26.19
C CYS A 210 -2.47 13.66 -27.20
N PHE A 211 -2.62 13.21 -28.44
CA PHE A 211 -3.27 13.96 -29.50
C PHE A 211 -4.76 14.21 -29.21
N GLU A 212 -5.49 13.18 -28.78
CA GLU A 212 -6.91 13.27 -28.41
C GLU A 212 -7.16 14.25 -27.25
N GLN A 213 -6.18 14.40 -26.36
CA GLN A 213 -6.27 15.29 -25.21
C GLN A 213 -5.68 16.69 -25.46
N GLY A 214 -5.37 17.03 -26.73
CA GLY A 214 -4.88 18.35 -27.13
C GLY A 214 -3.41 18.63 -26.79
N MET A 215 -2.65 17.62 -26.34
CA MET A 215 -1.23 17.74 -26.01
C MET A 215 -0.38 17.58 -27.26
N HIS A 216 -0.56 18.51 -28.21
CA HIS A 216 0.00 18.39 -29.56
C HIS A 216 1.54 18.48 -29.60
N GLU A 217 2.16 19.24 -28.70
CA GLU A 217 3.63 19.33 -28.60
C GLU A 217 4.26 17.99 -28.19
N ALA A 218 3.70 17.33 -27.17
CA ALA A 218 4.12 16.01 -26.76
C ALA A 218 3.84 14.96 -27.85
N ALA A 219 2.66 15.02 -28.48
CA ALA A 219 2.30 14.11 -29.58
C ALA A 219 3.26 14.24 -30.77
N LYS A 220 3.71 15.47 -31.11
CA LYS A 220 4.71 15.71 -32.15
C LYS A 220 6.02 14.98 -31.84
N ILE A 221 6.54 15.12 -30.62
CA ILE A 221 7.78 14.47 -30.19
C ILE A 221 7.66 12.95 -30.31
N LEU A 222 6.53 12.40 -29.83
CA LEU A 222 6.24 10.97 -29.88
C LEU A 222 6.14 10.46 -31.32
N TYR A 223 5.33 11.08 -32.18
CA TYR A 223 5.17 10.64 -33.57
C TYR A 223 6.43 10.80 -34.42
N ASN A 224 7.24 11.82 -34.15
CA ASN A 224 8.52 12.01 -34.83
C ASN A 224 9.50 10.87 -34.51
N ASN A 225 9.50 10.35 -33.28
CA ASN A 225 10.35 9.22 -32.89
C ASN A 225 9.95 7.89 -33.58
N ILE A 226 8.65 7.66 -33.79
CA ILE A 226 8.13 6.46 -34.49
C ILE A 226 8.09 6.63 -36.02
N SER A 227 8.50 7.79 -36.55
CA SER A 227 8.36 8.15 -37.96
C SER A 227 6.92 8.00 -38.48
N TYR A 228 5.92 8.28 -37.64
CA TYR A 228 4.51 8.13 -38.01
C TYR A 228 3.98 9.40 -38.69
N TYR A 229 4.47 9.63 -39.91
CA TYR A 229 4.32 10.87 -40.67
C TYR A 229 2.85 11.27 -40.92
N ALA A 230 1.95 10.30 -41.10
CA ALA A 230 0.53 10.56 -41.34
C ALA A 230 -0.15 11.32 -40.18
N LYS A 231 0.04 10.87 -38.93
CA LYS A 231 -0.50 11.58 -37.76
C LYS A 231 0.36 12.78 -37.39
N LEU A 232 1.67 12.73 -37.63
CA LEU A 232 2.57 13.88 -37.43
C LEU A 232 2.13 15.10 -38.25
N ALA A 233 1.84 14.93 -39.54
CA ALA A 233 1.36 16.01 -40.39
C ALA A 233 0.06 16.63 -39.84
N VAL A 234 -0.88 15.80 -39.39
CA VAL A 234 -2.13 16.26 -38.74
C VAL A 234 -1.82 17.04 -37.45
N THR A 235 -0.93 16.54 -36.59
CA THR A 235 -0.54 17.24 -35.36
C THR A 235 0.13 18.58 -35.63
N LEU A 236 0.97 18.67 -36.68
CA LEU A 236 1.64 19.90 -37.08
C LEU A 236 0.66 20.93 -37.65
N CYS A 237 -0.37 20.49 -38.37
CA CYS A 237 -1.49 21.35 -38.76
C CYS A 237 -2.22 21.94 -37.53
N HIS A 238 -2.48 21.12 -36.51
CA HIS A 238 -3.09 21.60 -35.25
C HIS A 238 -2.19 22.58 -34.47
N LEU A 239 -0.87 22.43 -34.57
CA LEU A 239 0.12 23.36 -34.01
C LEU A 239 0.33 24.63 -34.87
N GLY A 240 -0.35 24.75 -36.02
CA GLY A 240 -0.20 25.88 -36.94
C GLY A 240 1.11 25.86 -37.75
N ASN A 241 1.88 24.77 -37.70
CA ASN A 241 3.11 24.61 -38.47
C ASN A 241 2.82 23.90 -39.80
N TYR A 242 2.21 24.63 -40.73
CA TYR A 242 1.82 24.10 -42.03
C TYR A 242 3.01 23.74 -42.94
N GLN A 243 4.16 24.41 -42.77
CA GLN A 243 5.37 24.08 -43.53
C GLN A 243 5.90 22.70 -43.14
N GLY A 244 6.05 22.42 -41.85
CA GLY A 244 6.46 21.11 -41.38
C GLY A 244 5.44 20.01 -41.71
N ALA A 245 4.15 20.33 -41.79
CA ALA A 245 3.12 19.36 -42.18
C ALA A 245 3.27 18.92 -43.65
N ILE A 246 3.61 19.85 -44.56
CA ILE A 246 3.87 19.56 -45.98
C ILE A 246 5.15 18.73 -46.16
N GLU A 247 6.17 18.98 -45.34
CA GLU A 247 7.42 18.21 -45.36
C GLU A 247 7.25 16.76 -44.86
N CYS A 248 6.18 16.49 -44.11
CA CYS A 248 5.85 15.15 -43.60
C CYS A 248 4.90 14.36 -44.52
N THR A 249 4.26 14.97 -45.51
CA THR A 249 3.40 14.28 -46.49
C THR A 249 4.18 13.78 -47.70
#